data_AF-A0A8B6HF03-F1
#
_entry.id   AF-A0A8B6HF03-F1
#
_cell.length_a   1.000
_cell.length_b   1.000
_cell.length_c   1.000
_cell.angle_alpha   90.00
_cell.angle_beta   90.00
_cell.angle_gamma   90.00
#
_symmetry.space_group_name_H-M   'P 1'
#
loop_
_entity.id
_entity.type
_entity.pdbx_description
1 polymer ?
#
loop_
_entity_poly.entity_id
_entity_poly.type
_entity_poly.pdbx_seq_one_letter_code
_entity_poly.pdbx_strand_id
1 'polypeptide(L)'
;MPSKTTFWESTFGICHGSNVPGSSAVFDHPTNSTEISYRTKILKEILERLKPSTLPITTICRSVRDGYTPRHHFRQIENDVVNSLYVLERNKILHYDPWLLGGRQGWHGRHEKHVE
;
A
#
# COMPACT_ATOMS: atom_id res chain seq x y z
N MET A 1 -12.27 -11.05 -16.25
CA MET A 1 -11.48 -11.95 -17.13
C MET A 1 -10.26 -12.43 -16.35
N PRO A 2 -9.92 -13.73 -16.36
CA PRO A 2 -8.74 -14.23 -15.66
C PRO A 2 -7.46 -13.77 -16.37
N SER A 3 -6.50 -13.29 -15.60
CA SER A 3 -5.17 -12.90 -16.10
C SER A 3 -4.42 -14.12 -16.63
N LYS A 4 -3.92 -14.06 -17.86
CA LYS A 4 -3.05 -15.10 -18.43
C LYS A 4 -1.62 -14.87 -17.95
N THR A 5 -1.08 -15.81 -17.18
CA THR A 5 0.35 -15.86 -16.87
C THR A 5 1.07 -16.57 -18.00
N THR A 6 1.99 -15.90 -18.68
CA THR A 6 2.89 -16.50 -19.67
C THR A 6 4.25 -16.72 -19.03
N PHE A 7 4.71 -17.97 -19.04
CA PHE A 7 6.03 -18.37 -18.53
C PHE A 7 7.08 -18.04 -19.59
N TRP A 8 7.87 -16.98 -19.38
CA TRP A 8 8.91 -16.59 -20.32
C TRP A 8 10.30 -17.10 -19.94
N GLU A 9 10.53 -17.49 -18.68
CA GLU A 9 11.63 -18.34 -18.22
C GLU A 9 11.12 -19.19 -17.05
N SER A 10 11.65 -20.40 -16.82
CA SER A 10 11.13 -21.36 -15.84
C SER A 10 11.11 -20.86 -14.38
N THR A 11 11.69 -19.69 -14.11
CA THR A 11 11.83 -19.07 -12.79
C THR A 11 11.14 -17.70 -12.66
N PHE A 12 10.62 -17.11 -13.75
CA PHE A 12 9.97 -15.80 -13.72
C PHE A 12 8.58 -15.81 -14.36
N GLY A 13 7.56 -15.56 -13.53
CA GLY A 13 6.20 -15.34 -13.96
C GLY A 13 5.92 -13.85 -14.14
N ILE A 14 5.53 -13.44 -15.36
CA ILE A 14 5.09 -12.06 -15.62
C ILE A 14 3.57 -12.03 -15.50
N CYS A 15 3.07 -11.28 -14.52
CA CYS A 15 1.65 -10.94 -14.45
C CYS A 15 1.37 -9.79 -15.40
N HIS A 16 0.81 -10.10 -16.57
CA HIS A 16 0.21 -9.08 -17.42
C HIS A 16 -1.00 -8.49 -16.69
N GLY A 17 -0.87 -7.23 -16.26
CA GLY A 17 -1.99 -6.50 -15.67
C GLY A 17 -3.16 -6.43 -16.64
N SER A 18 -4.39 -6.48 -16.13
CA SER A 18 -5.61 -6.58 -16.94
C SER A 18 -5.98 -5.30 -17.72
N ASN A 19 -5.13 -4.28 -17.73
CA ASN A 19 -5.41 -3.02 -18.40
C ASN A 19 -4.61 -2.92 -19.69
N VAL A 20 -5.29 -2.89 -20.82
CA VAL A 20 -4.72 -2.61 -22.13
C VAL A 20 -5.11 -1.18 -22.54
N PRO A 21 -4.13 -0.29 -22.79
CA PRO A 21 -4.40 1.09 -23.23
C PRO A 21 -5.31 1.10 -24.47
N GLY A 22 -6.39 1.89 -24.42
CA GLY A 22 -7.34 2.04 -25.54
C GLY A 22 -8.39 0.94 -25.67
N SER A 23 -8.33 -0.16 -24.89
CA SER A 23 -9.30 -1.26 -24.97
C SER A 23 -9.82 -1.74 -23.61
N SER A 24 -9.36 -1.13 -22.51
CA SER A 24 -9.88 -1.39 -21.17
C SER A 24 -10.52 -0.12 -20.60
N ALA A 25 -11.82 -0.21 -20.27
CA ALA A 25 -12.47 0.80 -19.43
C ALA A 25 -12.02 0.59 -17.98
N VAL A 26 -11.25 1.53 -17.44
CA VAL A 26 -10.93 1.56 -16.01
C VAL A 26 -12.09 2.26 -15.32
N PHE A 27 -12.89 1.48 -14.60
CA PHE A 27 -13.88 2.08 -13.70
C PHE A 27 -13.13 2.75 -12.56
N ASP A 28 -13.41 4.04 -12.36
CA ASP A 28 -13.05 4.69 -11.11
C ASP A 28 -13.72 3.94 -9.97
N HIS A 29 -12.92 3.50 -9.00
CA HIS A 29 -13.41 2.90 -7.75
C HIS A 29 -13.41 3.99 -6.66
N PRO A 30 -14.51 4.74 -6.49
CA PRO A 30 -14.62 5.70 -5.40
C PRO A 30 -14.72 4.92 -4.08
N THR A 31 -13.59 4.82 -3.37
CA THR A 31 -13.61 4.26 -2.00
C THR A 31 -14.21 5.28 -1.03
N ASN A 32 -14.58 4.79 0.15
CA ASN A 32 -14.98 5.63 1.28
C ASN A 32 -14.36 5.12 2.59
N SER A 33 -14.52 5.89 3.66
CA SER A 33 -13.98 5.58 4.99
C SER A 33 -14.44 4.23 5.54
N THR A 34 -15.66 3.78 5.21
CA THR A 34 -16.21 2.50 5.67
C THR A 34 -15.48 1.34 5.00
N GLU A 35 -15.27 1.42 3.68
CA GLU A 35 -14.51 0.41 2.95
C GLU A 35 -13.06 0.36 3.42
N ILE A 36 -12.43 1.52 3.67
CA ILE A 36 -11.07 1.58 4.20
C ILE A 36 -11.01 0.88 5.56
N SER A 37 -11.91 1.21 6.47
CA SER A 37 -11.96 0.60 7.80
C SER A 37 -12.16 -0.92 7.74
N TYR A 38 -13.01 -1.39 6.82
CA TYR A 38 -13.23 -2.81 6.58
C TYR A 38 -11.95 -3.50 6.05
N ARG A 39 -11.26 -2.90 5.08
CA ARG A 39 -9.98 -3.42 4.56
C ARG A 39 -8.88 -3.41 5.62
N THR A 40 -8.82 -2.37 6.46
CA THR A 40 -7.91 -2.28 7.61
C THR A 40 -8.14 -3.42 8.59
N LYS A 41 -9.41 -3.76 8.88
CA LYS A 41 -9.75 -4.92 9.73
C LYS A 41 -9.23 -6.22 9.13
N ILE A 42 -9.46 -6.45 7.83
CA ILE A 42 -8.95 -7.65 7.13
C ILE A 42 -7.42 -7.72 7.21
N LEU A 43 -6.72 -6.60 6.98
CA LEU A 43 -5.26 -6.55 7.10
C LEU A 43 -4.81 -6.99 8.49
N LYS A 44 -5.42 -6.47 9.56
CA LYS A 44 -5.09 -6.88 10.93
C LYS A 44 -5.29 -8.38 11.15
N GLU A 45 -6.42 -8.92 10.71
CA GLU A 45 -6.70 -10.37 10.83
C GLU A 45 -5.66 -11.23 10.08
N ILE A 46 -5.19 -10.77 8.91
CA ILE A 46 -4.11 -11.43 8.17
C ILE A 46 -2.81 -11.38 8.99
N LEU A 47 -2.44 -10.20 9.50
CA LEU A 47 -1.20 -10.00 10.27
C LEU A 47 -1.20 -10.82 11.57
N GLU A 48 -2.33 -10.91 12.27
CA GLU A 48 -2.50 -11.74 13.47
C GLU A 48 -2.28 -13.22 13.18
N ARG A 49 -2.78 -13.71 12.04
CA ARG A 49 -2.66 -15.10 11.63
C ARG A 49 -1.26 -15.50 11.18
N LEU A 50 -0.47 -14.54 10.67
CA LEU A 50 0.90 -14.81 10.23
C LEU A 50 1.80 -15.31 11.37
N LYS A 51 1.38 -15.16 12.63
CA LYS A 51 2.14 -15.38 13.87
C LYS A 51 3.42 -14.52 13.90
N PRO A 52 3.77 -13.90 15.03
CA PRO A 52 4.99 -13.11 15.11
C PRO A 52 6.20 -14.04 15.19
N SER A 53 6.57 -14.69 14.08
CA SER A 53 7.96 -15.07 13.88
C SER A 53 8.70 -13.76 13.64
N THR A 54 9.30 -13.24 14.71
CA THR A 54 10.15 -12.06 14.78
C THR A 54 10.68 -11.62 13.41
N LEU A 55 9.96 -10.71 12.75
CA LEU A 55 10.49 -9.98 11.60
C LEU A 55 11.29 -8.83 12.21
N PRO A 56 12.63 -8.94 12.32
CA PRO A 56 13.44 -7.93 13.00
C PRO A 56 13.33 -6.57 12.30
N ILE A 57 13.06 -6.58 10.99
CA ILE A 57 12.90 -5.39 10.16
C ILE A 57 11.72 -5.62 9.22
N THR A 58 10.84 -4.63 9.11
CA THR A 58 9.76 -4.61 8.12
C THR A 58 9.88 -3.32 7.32
N THR A 59 10.12 -3.44 6.01
CA THR A 59 10.16 -2.30 5.10
C THR A 59 8.79 -2.14 4.44
N ILE A 60 8.23 -0.93 4.52
CA ILE A 60 6.95 -0.59 3.89
C ILE A 60 7.23 0.44 2.80
N CYS A 61 6.78 0.15 1.58
CA CYS A 61 6.93 1.06 0.46
C CYS A 61 5.61 1.78 0.19
N ARG A 62 5.67 3.09 -0.09
CA ARG A 62 4.54 3.82 -0.68
C ARG A 62 4.46 3.49 -2.16
N SER A 63 3.34 2.93 -2.58
CA SER A 63 3.01 2.78 -3.99
C SER A 63 1.69 3.49 -4.25
N VAL A 64 1.73 4.52 -5.08
CA VAL A 64 0.55 5.28 -5.49
C VAL A 64 0.43 5.11 -6.99
N ARG A 65 -0.68 4.50 -7.44
CA ARG A 65 -0.97 4.36 -8.86
C ARG A 65 -2.05 5.36 -9.24
N ASP A 66 -1.81 6.08 -10.32
CA ASP A 66 -2.78 7.04 -10.83
C ASP A 66 -4.10 6.33 -11.20
N GLY A 67 -5.23 6.96 -10.84
CA GLY A 67 -6.58 6.39 -11.04
C GLY A 67 -7.02 5.30 -10.04
N TYR A 68 -6.18 4.86 -9.09
CA TYR A 68 -6.55 3.77 -8.17
C TYR A 68 -6.39 4.11 -6.68
N THR A 69 -5.57 5.11 -6.34
CA THR A 69 -5.37 5.51 -4.95
C THR A 69 -6.18 6.77 -4.63
N PRO A 70 -7.18 6.68 -3.73
CA PRO A 70 -8.00 7.82 -3.34
C PRO A 70 -7.13 8.80 -2.54
N ARG A 71 -6.62 9.84 -3.22
CA ARG A 71 -5.66 10.80 -2.67
C ARG A 71 -6.14 11.42 -1.35
N HIS A 72 -7.44 11.71 -1.23
CA HIS A 72 -8.04 12.30 -0.03
C HIS A 72 -8.02 11.38 1.21
N HIS A 73 -7.90 10.07 1.01
CA HIS A 73 -7.79 9.08 2.09
C HIS A 73 -6.35 8.64 2.38
N PHE A 74 -5.34 9.20 1.68
CA PHE A 74 -3.95 8.78 1.80
C PHE A 74 -3.47 8.70 3.25
N ARG A 75 -3.71 9.74 4.05
CA ARG A 75 -3.29 9.78 5.47
C ARG A 75 -3.97 8.70 6.31
N GLN A 76 -5.26 8.46 6.08
CA GLN A 76 -6.00 7.42 6.80
C GLN A 76 -5.42 6.05 6.49
N ILE A 77 -5.23 5.74 5.19
CA ILE A 77 -4.71 4.46 4.74
C ILE A 77 -3.30 4.22 5.29
N GLU A 78 -2.42 5.21 5.20
CA GLU A 78 -1.05 5.09 5.72
C GLU A 78 -1.03 4.84 7.23
N ASN A 79 -1.79 5.63 7.99
CA ASN A 79 -1.88 5.46 9.44
C ASN A 79 -2.46 4.08 9.81
N ASP A 80 -3.50 3.64 9.12
CA ASP A 80 -4.14 2.34 9.36
C ASP A 80 -3.18 1.18 9.10
N VAL A 81 -2.38 1.23 8.02
CA VAL A 81 -1.36 0.22 7.70
C VAL A 81 -0.28 0.19 8.78
N VAL A 82 0.31 1.35 9.12
CA VAL A 82 1.34 1.44 10.16
C VAL A 82 0.81 0.95 11.50
N ASN A 83 -0.40 1.37 11.88
CA ASN A 83 -1.04 0.97 13.12
C ASN A 83 -1.32 -0.54 13.19
N SER A 84 -1.66 -1.16 12.06
CA SER A 84 -1.92 -2.60 11.99
C SER A 84 -0.66 -3.44 12.22
N LEU A 85 0.53 -2.90 11.93
CA LEU A 85 1.80 -3.60 12.14
C LEU A 85 2.23 -3.68 13.60
N TYR A 86 1.69 -2.84 14.49
CA TYR A 86 1.93 -2.97 15.94
C TYR A 86 1.35 -4.25 16.53
N VAL A 87 0.42 -4.92 15.83
CA VAL A 87 -0.08 -6.24 16.22
C VAL A 87 1.02 -7.30 16.13
N LEU A 88 1.99 -7.12 15.23
CA LEU A 88 3.14 -8.03 15.12
C LEU A 88 4.16 -7.80 16.25
N GLU A 89 4.35 -6.55 16.67
CA GLU A 89 5.28 -6.18 17.75
C GLU A 89 4.97 -4.75 18.24
N ARG A 90 4.71 -4.62 19.55
CA ARG A 90 4.27 -3.35 20.15
C ARG A 90 5.36 -2.29 20.25
N ASN A 91 6.63 -2.69 20.30
CA ASN A 91 7.77 -1.80 20.56
C ASN A 91 8.51 -1.38 19.27
N LYS A 92 7.85 -1.46 18.11
CA LYS A 92 8.43 -1.05 16.82
C LYS A 92 8.76 0.44 16.81
N ILE A 93 9.96 0.76 16.34
CA ILE A 93 10.39 2.12 16.05
C ILE A 93 10.11 2.39 14.56
N LEU A 94 9.32 3.42 14.28
CA LEU A 94 9.02 3.85 12.92
C LEU A 94 10.12 4.78 12.41
N HIS A 95 10.80 4.36 11.35
CA HIS A 95 11.77 5.18 10.63
C HIS A 95 11.25 5.49 9.23
N TYR A 96 11.20 6.78 8.88
CA TYR A 96 10.93 7.22 7.51
C TYR A 96 12.25 7.36 6.76
N ASP A 97 12.32 6.80 5.56
CA ASP A 97 13.47 6.98 4.67
C ASP A 97 13.61 8.47 4.28
N PRO A 98 14.80 9.08 4.36
CA PRO A 98 15.03 10.46 3.92
C PRO A 98 14.63 10.72 2.47
N TRP A 99 14.67 9.69 1.62
CA TRP A 99 14.32 9.72 0.20
C TRP A 99 12.90 9.20 -0.05
N LEU A 100 12.10 8.99 0.99
CA LEU A 100 10.70 8.60 0.84
C LEU A 100 9.94 9.69 0.09
N LEU A 101 9.27 9.31 -1.00
CA LEU A 101 8.49 10.24 -1.80
C LEU A 101 7.44 11.00 -0.95
N GLY A 102 7.54 12.33 -0.92
CA GLY A 102 6.71 13.22 -0.10
C GLY A 102 7.10 13.28 1.39
N GLY A 103 8.23 12.70 1.78
CA GLY A 103 8.77 12.73 3.14
C GLY A 103 7.79 12.16 4.18
N ARG A 104 7.91 12.55 5.44
CA ARG A 104 6.98 12.12 6.50
C ARG A 104 5.53 12.51 6.20
N GLN A 105 5.30 13.65 5.54
CA GLN A 105 3.95 14.17 5.27
C GLN A 105 3.21 13.45 4.13
N GLY A 106 3.94 12.75 3.27
CA GLY A 106 3.41 11.98 2.16
C GLY A 106 2.75 12.82 1.07
N TRP A 107 1.72 12.25 0.42
CA TRP A 107 1.16 12.81 -0.82
C TRP A 107 0.64 14.25 -0.72
N HIS A 108 0.07 14.62 0.43
CA HIS A 108 -0.47 15.96 0.66
C HIS A 108 0.62 16.99 0.95
N GLY A 109 1.71 16.58 1.60
CA GLY A 109 2.81 17.46 1.96
C GLY A 109 3.87 17.61 0.87
N ARG A 110 3.76 16.88 -0.24
CA ARG A 110 4.78 16.84 -1.30
C ARG A 110 5.08 18.19 -1.97
N HIS A 111 4.21 19.18 -1.78
CA HIS A 111 4.33 20.54 -2.33
C HIS A 111 4.44 21.60 -1.23
N GLU A 112 4.36 21.21 0.04
CA GLU A 112 4.59 22.12 1.14
C GLU A 112 6.11 22.36 1.23
N LYS A 113 6.53 23.62 1.30
CA LYS A 113 7.96 23.95 1.43
C LYS A 113 8.48 23.32 2.72
N HIS A 114 9.42 22.41 2.61
CA HIS A 114 10.19 21.95 3.76
C HIS A 114 10.99 23.15 4.29
N VAL A 115 10.61 23.66 5.46
CA VAL A 115 11.48 24.52 6.25
C VAL A 115 12.39 23.57 7.00
N GLU A 116 13.69 23.65 6.71
CA GLU A 116 14.76 22.89 7.37
C GLU A 116 14.82 23.18 8.86
#